data_AF-A0A151RZV0-F1
#
_entry.id   AF-A0A151RZV0-F1
#
_cell.length_a   1.000
_cell.length_b   1.000
_cell.length_c   1.000
_cell.angle_alpha   90.00
_cell.angle_beta   90.00
_cell.angle_gamma   90.00
#
_symmetry.space_group_name_H-M   'P 1'
#
loop_
_entity.id
_entity.type
_entity.pdbx_description
1 polymer ?
#
loop_
_entity_poly.entity_id
_entity_poly.type
_entity_poly.pdbx_seq_one_letter_code
_entity_poly.pdbx_strand_id
1 'polypeptide(L)'
;MSSSWVETGIFEFIQLAKFDLHLFDPQMLLSAIIFWNRETRAFEFPCGFVFPTLLDIAAITGLTPLGDRFYPDIFEEEISIKELSITWDKKTYLAFINAHVGQPGTPVSPSEHIAFLMYWLSACVFCTPSLQVPKYYFTLAQALHLKKKVCLSKLLLASLYTCLEEASESLFRENGPQNLSRPLWLLQLWLNAIFEKKLSLTSTFTPTFELEGARLTTLTLENV
;
A
#
# COMPACT_ATOMS: atom_id res chain seq x y z
N MET A 1 -9.10 4.33 -19.08
CA MET A 1 -8.83 3.81 -17.72
C MET A 1 -8.06 4.81 -16.88
N SER A 2 -6.96 5.40 -17.37
CA SER A 2 -6.18 6.43 -16.63
C SER A 2 -7.04 7.58 -16.08
N SER A 3 -8.00 8.10 -16.85
CA SER A 3 -8.86 9.21 -16.42
C SER A 3 -9.69 8.92 -15.16
N SER A 4 -10.20 7.70 -15.00
CA SER A 4 -11.00 7.34 -13.83
C SER A 4 -10.16 7.24 -12.56
N TRP A 5 -8.92 6.75 -12.65
CA TRP A 5 -8.04 6.61 -11.48
C TRP A 5 -7.46 7.96 -11.05
N VAL A 6 -7.25 8.88 -11.99
CA VAL A 6 -6.88 10.26 -11.68
C VAL A 6 -8.01 10.95 -10.92
N GLU A 7 -9.27 10.78 -11.36
CA GLU A 7 -10.44 11.34 -10.67
C GLU A 7 -10.63 10.75 -9.26
N THR A 8 -10.40 9.45 -9.08
CA THR A 8 -10.42 8.80 -7.75
C THR A 8 -9.20 9.18 -6.90
N GLY A 9 -8.13 9.73 -7.49
CA GLY A 9 -6.89 10.10 -6.79
C GLY A 9 -6.03 8.90 -6.36
N ILE A 10 -6.05 7.82 -7.14
CA ILE A 10 -5.25 6.60 -6.88
C ILE A 10 -4.26 6.29 -8.02
N PHE A 11 -4.20 7.12 -9.05
CA PHE A 11 -3.42 6.85 -10.26
C PHE A 11 -1.93 6.70 -9.97
N GLU A 12 -1.37 7.64 -9.23
CA GLU A 12 0.04 7.70 -8.83
C GLU A 12 0.41 6.46 -8.02
N PHE A 13 -0.46 6.07 -7.08
CA PHE A 13 -0.21 4.88 -6.26
C PHE A 13 -0.29 3.59 -7.08
N ILE A 14 -1.19 3.51 -8.06
CA ILE A 14 -1.20 2.38 -9.01
C ILE A 14 0.09 2.35 -9.83
N GLN A 15 0.65 3.50 -10.24
CA GLN A 15 1.96 3.53 -10.91
C GLN A 15 3.07 3.04 -9.98
N LEU A 16 3.08 3.49 -8.72
CA LEU A 16 4.04 3.05 -7.70
C LEU A 16 3.95 1.53 -7.46
N ALA A 17 2.73 0.97 -7.43
CA ALA A 17 2.48 -0.45 -7.23
C ALA A 17 2.96 -1.34 -8.40
N LYS A 18 3.38 -0.77 -9.54
CA LYS A 18 4.01 -1.53 -10.63
C LYS A 18 5.44 -1.95 -10.31
N PHE A 19 6.10 -1.25 -9.40
CA PHE A 19 7.41 -1.66 -8.93
C PHE A 19 7.27 -2.73 -7.86
N ASP A 20 8.33 -3.52 -7.67
CA ASP A 20 8.35 -4.51 -6.60
C ASP A 20 8.47 -3.84 -5.23
N LEU A 21 7.32 -3.46 -4.67
CA LEU A 21 7.22 -2.91 -3.31
C LEU A 21 7.50 -3.96 -2.23
N HIS A 22 7.61 -5.25 -2.60
CA HIS A 22 7.90 -6.34 -1.66
C HIS A 22 9.40 -6.60 -1.48
N LEU A 23 10.25 -5.87 -2.21
CA LEU A 23 11.69 -5.93 -2.02
C LEU A 23 12.08 -5.13 -0.77
N PHE A 24 12.17 -5.82 0.36
CA PHE A 24 12.54 -5.22 1.65
C PHE A 24 14.02 -5.37 1.95
N ASP A 25 14.58 -4.38 2.65
CA ASP A 25 15.78 -4.54 3.46
C ASP A 25 15.35 -4.94 4.88
N PRO A 26 15.43 -6.24 5.23
CA PRO A 26 14.98 -6.72 6.53
C PRO A 26 15.80 -6.12 7.67
N GLN A 27 17.09 -5.83 7.45
CA GLN A 27 17.96 -5.28 8.49
C GLN A 27 17.56 -3.85 8.81
N MET A 28 17.25 -3.03 7.79
CA MET A 28 16.76 -1.67 8.01
C MET A 28 15.43 -1.68 8.76
N LEU A 29 14.48 -2.50 8.32
CA LEU A 29 13.15 -2.58 8.95
C LEU A 29 13.24 -3.06 10.41
N LEU A 30 13.97 -4.16 10.68
CA LEU A 30 14.14 -4.69 12.03
C LEU A 30 14.82 -3.66 12.94
N SER A 31 15.86 -2.99 12.44
CA SER A 31 16.56 -1.94 13.19
C SER A 31 15.64 -0.76 13.51
N ALA A 32 14.83 -0.32 12.54
CA ALA A 32 13.89 0.79 12.75
C ALA A 32 12.83 0.43 13.80
N ILE A 33 12.29 -0.80 13.77
CA ILE A 33 11.26 -1.23 14.71
C ILE A 33 11.80 -1.26 16.16
N ILE A 34 13.10 -1.49 16.39
CA ILE A 34 13.71 -1.37 17.74
C ILE A 34 13.51 0.04 18.33
N PHE A 35 13.53 1.07 17.50
CA PHE A 35 13.30 2.45 17.92
C PHE A 35 11.82 2.81 18.06
N TRP A 36 10.88 1.92 17.68
CA TRP A 36 9.45 2.18 17.81
C TRP A 36 9.01 2.14 19.27
N ASN A 37 8.57 3.28 19.78
CA ASN A 37 8.02 3.41 21.12
C ASN A 37 6.48 3.34 21.05
N ARG A 38 5.92 2.26 21.60
CA ARG A 38 4.47 1.95 21.56
C ARG A 38 3.61 2.97 22.29
N GLU A 39 4.10 3.50 23.41
CA GLU A 39 3.35 4.45 24.24
C GLU A 39 3.20 5.80 23.52
N THR A 40 4.28 6.28 22.90
CA THR A 40 4.28 7.55 22.17
C THR A 40 3.80 7.42 20.73
N ARG A 41 3.75 6.19 20.19
CA ARG A 41 3.50 5.86 18.78
C ARG A 41 4.43 6.62 17.84
N ALA A 42 5.71 6.67 18.20
CA ALA A 42 6.76 7.34 17.46
C ALA A 42 8.08 6.57 17.54
N PHE A 43 8.97 6.81 16.57
CA PHE A 43 10.35 6.34 16.62
C PHE A 43 11.17 7.28 17.50
N GLU A 44 11.82 6.72 18.52
CA GLU A 44 12.66 7.45 19.47
C GLU A 44 14.13 7.39 19.01
N PHE A 45 14.53 8.34 18.17
CA PHE A 45 15.92 8.48 17.74
C PHE A 45 16.69 9.43 18.66
N PRO A 46 18.04 9.41 18.65
CA PRO A 46 18.84 10.38 19.40
C PRO A 46 18.56 11.85 19.04
N CYS A 47 18.04 12.10 17.84
CA CYS A 47 17.63 13.43 17.38
C CYS A 47 16.18 13.82 17.75
N GLY A 48 15.48 12.98 18.51
CA GLY A 48 14.11 13.20 18.96
C GLY A 48 13.09 12.21 18.35
N PHE A 49 11.82 12.43 18.67
CA PHE A 49 10.71 11.63 18.16
C PHE A 49 10.43 11.94 16.68
N VAL A 50 10.36 10.90 15.86
CA VAL A 50 10.03 10.99 14.43
C VAL A 50 8.97 9.94 14.11
N PHE A 51 7.99 10.26 13.27
CA PHE A 51 6.94 9.32 12.90
C PHE A 51 6.31 9.66 11.55
N PRO A 52 5.80 8.65 10.80
CA PRO A 52 5.11 8.89 9.54
C PRO A 52 3.80 9.66 9.75
N THR A 53 3.53 10.64 8.89
CA THR A 53 2.33 11.47 8.92
C THR A 53 1.47 11.25 7.66
N LEU A 54 0.24 11.76 7.66
CA LEU A 54 -0.61 11.75 6.46
C LEU A 54 0.02 12.48 5.27
N LEU A 55 0.82 13.51 5.52
CA LEU A 55 1.52 14.24 4.46
C LEU A 55 2.64 13.39 3.87
N ASP A 56 3.34 12.60 4.68
CA ASP A 56 4.33 11.65 4.18
C ASP A 56 3.68 10.57 3.31
N ILE A 57 2.50 10.07 3.72
CA ILE A 57 1.75 9.10 2.91
C ILE A 57 1.37 9.71 1.57
N ALA A 58 0.86 10.94 1.57
CA ALA A 58 0.49 11.66 0.35
C ALA A 58 1.71 11.91 -0.55
N ALA A 59 2.86 12.26 0.02
CA ALA A 59 4.09 12.48 -0.73
C ALA A 59 4.63 11.18 -1.37
N ILE A 60 4.53 10.05 -0.67
CA ILE A 60 5.03 8.76 -1.16
C ILE A 60 4.09 8.15 -2.20
N THR A 61 2.79 8.20 -1.96
CA THR A 61 1.80 7.43 -2.75
C THR A 61 1.00 8.28 -3.74
N GLY A 62 1.02 9.60 -3.60
CA GLY A 62 0.12 10.52 -4.31
C GLY A 62 -1.32 10.53 -3.80
N LEU A 63 -1.66 9.72 -2.79
CA LEU A 63 -3.01 9.67 -2.23
C LEU A 63 -3.38 10.96 -1.50
N THR A 64 -4.62 11.44 -1.71
CA THR A 64 -5.13 12.62 -1.00
C THR A 64 -5.23 12.39 0.52
N PRO A 65 -4.69 13.29 1.36
CA PRO A 65 -4.88 13.22 2.81
C PRO A 65 -6.30 13.66 3.23
N LEU A 66 -7.07 14.22 2.30
CA LEU A 66 -8.44 14.66 2.47
C LEU A 66 -9.42 13.60 1.96
N GLY A 67 -10.55 13.48 2.63
CA GLY A 67 -11.61 12.53 2.31
C GLY A 67 -12.27 11.96 3.57
N ASP A 68 -13.35 11.24 3.33
CA ASP A 68 -14.18 10.60 4.34
C ASP A 68 -13.47 9.38 4.92
N ARG A 69 -13.69 9.15 6.22
CA ARG A 69 -13.22 7.93 6.86
C ARG A 69 -14.03 6.76 6.32
N PHE A 70 -13.33 5.70 5.94
CA PHE A 70 -13.99 4.47 5.57
C PHE A 70 -14.43 3.72 6.83
N TYR A 71 -15.72 3.40 6.89
CA TYR A 71 -16.29 2.53 7.91
C TYR A 71 -17.06 1.42 7.19
N PRO A 72 -16.64 0.15 7.29
CA PRO A 72 -17.29 -0.95 6.58
C PRO A 72 -18.81 -0.98 6.78
N ASP A 73 -19.28 -0.63 7.98
CA ASP A 73 -20.69 -0.67 8.36
C ASP A 73 -21.52 0.53 7.83
N ILE A 74 -20.87 1.61 7.40
CA ILE A 74 -21.53 2.82 6.88
C ILE A 74 -21.63 2.78 5.35
N PHE A 75 -20.65 2.14 4.70
CA PHE A 75 -20.66 1.99 3.26
C PHE A 75 -21.55 0.80 2.89
N GLU A 76 -22.82 1.06 2.60
CA GLU A 76 -23.72 0.05 2.04
C GLU A 76 -23.21 -0.42 0.67
N GLU A 77 -23.38 -1.72 0.41
CA GLU A 77 -23.15 -2.30 -0.92
C GLU A 77 -24.16 -1.70 -1.90
N GLU A 78 -23.73 -0.75 -2.72
CA GLU A 78 -24.58 -0.10 -3.74
C GLU A 78 -24.75 -0.98 -4.98
N ILE A 79 -23.76 -1.82 -5.29
CA ILE A 79 -23.85 -2.81 -6.36
C ILE A 79 -23.87 -4.20 -5.71
N SER A 80 -24.89 -4.98 -5.98
CA SER A 80 -25.03 -6.32 -5.39
C SER A 80 -23.90 -7.23 -5.84
N ILE A 81 -23.33 -8.03 -4.93
CA ILE A 81 -22.35 -9.07 -5.24
C ILE A 81 -22.86 -10.01 -6.37
N LYS A 82 -24.18 -10.26 -6.41
CA LYS A 82 -24.80 -11.11 -7.44
C LYS A 82 -24.79 -10.50 -8.83
N GLU A 83 -24.82 -9.18 -8.94
CA GLU A 83 -24.77 -8.46 -10.22
C GLU A 83 -23.35 -8.45 -10.81
N LEU A 84 -22.33 -8.43 -9.94
CA LEU A 84 -20.92 -8.38 -10.36
C LEU A 84 -20.32 -9.75 -10.67
N SER A 85 -21.02 -10.86 -10.40
CA SER A 85 -20.55 -12.24 -10.67
C SER A 85 -19.16 -12.57 -10.10
N ILE A 86 -18.72 -11.87 -9.03
CA ILE A 86 -17.39 -12.08 -8.43
C ILE A 86 -17.37 -13.42 -7.68
N THR A 87 -16.40 -14.26 -8.04
CA THR A 87 -16.18 -15.58 -7.44
C THR A 87 -15.14 -15.53 -6.33
N TRP A 88 -15.51 -16.07 -5.17
CA TRP A 88 -14.71 -16.03 -3.94
C TRP A 88 -14.05 -17.35 -3.56
N ASP A 89 -14.27 -18.39 -4.36
CA ASP A 89 -13.76 -19.74 -4.14
C ASP A 89 -12.28 -19.90 -4.54
N LYS A 90 -11.67 -18.84 -5.09
CA LYS A 90 -10.29 -18.83 -5.57
C LYS A 90 -9.33 -18.66 -4.40
N LYS A 91 -8.53 -19.70 -4.15
CA LYS A 91 -7.60 -19.79 -3.01
C LYS A 91 -6.26 -19.09 -3.21
N THR A 92 -6.00 -18.54 -4.39
CA THR A 92 -4.75 -17.82 -4.71
C THR A 92 -5.05 -16.52 -5.44
N TYR A 93 -4.16 -15.52 -5.31
CA TYR A 93 -4.24 -14.29 -6.11
C TYR A 93 -4.26 -14.57 -7.61
N LEU A 94 -3.40 -15.47 -8.10
CA LEU A 94 -3.36 -15.84 -9.52
C LEU A 94 -4.67 -16.46 -10.01
N ALA A 95 -5.26 -17.39 -9.23
CA ALA A 95 -6.54 -17.99 -9.58
C ALA A 95 -7.67 -16.97 -9.55
N PHE A 96 -7.61 -15.99 -8.64
CA PHE A 96 -8.57 -14.90 -8.58
C PHE A 96 -8.46 -13.98 -9.79
N ILE A 97 -7.25 -13.57 -10.18
CA ILE A 97 -7.01 -12.73 -11.38
C ILE A 97 -7.51 -13.45 -12.63
N ASN A 98 -7.11 -14.71 -12.84
CA ASN A 98 -7.50 -15.48 -14.02
C ASN A 98 -9.03 -15.70 -14.13
N ALA A 99 -9.75 -15.69 -13.00
CA ALA A 99 -11.19 -15.85 -12.98
C ALA A 99 -11.96 -14.57 -13.31
N HIS A 100 -11.34 -13.39 -13.18
CA HIS A 100 -12.01 -12.09 -13.32
C HIS A 100 -11.41 -11.19 -14.40
N VAL A 101 -10.31 -11.59 -15.03
CA VAL A 101 -9.72 -10.88 -16.17
C VAL A 101 -10.66 -10.97 -17.37
N GLY A 102 -10.91 -9.83 -18.01
CA GLY A 102 -11.71 -9.74 -19.22
C GLY A 102 -10.99 -10.28 -20.45
N GLN A 103 -11.70 -10.35 -21.58
CA GLN A 103 -11.05 -10.73 -22.83
C GLN A 103 -10.13 -9.60 -23.32
N PRO A 104 -8.95 -9.92 -23.88
CA PRO A 104 -8.08 -8.92 -24.48
C PRO A 104 -8.82 -8.09 -25.54
N GLY A 105 -8.72 -6.76 -25.44
CA GLY A 105 -9.34 -5.84 -26.40
C GLY A 105 -10.81 -5.49 -26.12
N THR A 106 -11.45 -6.08 -25.11
CA THR A 106 -12.78 -5.63 -24.66
C THR A 106 -12.69 -4.47 -23.66
N PRO A 107 -13.68 -3.56 -23.63
CA PRO A 107 -13.78 -2.58 -22.55
C PRO A 107 -13.83 -3.27 -21.19
N VAL A 108 -13.06 -2.77 -20.23
CA VAL A 108 -13.02 -3.31 -18.88
C VAL A 108 -14.39 -3.18 -18.21
N SER A 109 -14.91 -4.30 -17.74
CA SER A 109 -16.23 -4.34 -17.09
C SER A 109 -16.17 -3.82 -15.64
N PRO A 110 -17.31 -3.42 -15.04
CA PRO A 110 -17.35 -3.04 -13.63
C PRO A 110 -16.87 -4.13 -12.69
N SER A 111 -17.20 -5.40 -12.97
CA SER A 111 -16.76 -6.54 -12.16
C SER A 111 -15.26 -6.77 -12.26
N GLU A 112 -14.69 -6.70 -13.46
CA GLU A 112 -13.25 -6.77 -13.68
C GLU A 112 -12.51 -5.64 -12.94
N HIS A 113 -13.01 -4.40 -13.04
CA HIS A 113 -12.40 -3.26 -12.35
C HIS A 113 -12.46 -3.40 -10.83
N ILE A 114 -13.60 -3.82 -10.27
CA ILE A 114 -13.75 -4.06 -8.82
C ILE A 114 -12.85 -5.20 -8.38
N ALA A 115 -12.80 -6.32 -9.11
CA ALA A 115 -11.91 -7.43 -8.80
C ALA A 115 -10.43 -7.01 -8.82
N PHE A 116 -10.03 -6.21 -9.81
CA PHE A 116 -8.69 -5.61 -9.85
C PHE A 116 -8.41 -4.76 -8.60
N LEU A 117 -9.33 -3.86 -8.22
CA LEU A 117 -9.17 -3.01 -7.04
C LEU A 117 -9.06 -3.84 -5.76
N MET A 118 -9.82 -4.92 -5.63
CA MET A 118 -9.70 -5.82 -4.48
C MET A 118 -8.34 -6.50 -4.41
N TYR A 119 -7.85 -7.02 -5.55
CA TYR A 119 -6.51 -7.57 -5.65
C TYR A 119 -5.45 -6.52 -5.29
N TRP A 120 -5.54 -5.33 -5.88
CA TRP A 120 -4.59 -4.24 -5.65
C TRP A 120 -4.57 -3.80 -4.18
N LEU A 121 -5.72 -3.64 -3.54
CA LEU A 121 -5.82 -3.31 -2.12
C LEU A 121 -5.16 -4.40 -1.25
N SER A 122 -5.44 -5.66 -1.56
CA SER A 122 -4.94 -6.80 -0.78
C SER A 122 -3.45 -7.04 -0.98
N ALA A 123 -2.98 -7.12 -2.21
CA ALA A 123 -1.62 -7.51 -2.53
C ALA A 123 -0.64 -6.32 -2.45
N CYS A 124 -1.01 -5.16 -3.01
CA CYS A 124 -0.08 -4.05 -3.20
C CYS A 124 -0.20 -2.97 -2.11
N VAL A 125 -1.42 -2.63 -1.70
CA VAL A 125 -1.65 -1.52 -0.75
C VAL A 125 -1.40 -1.96 0.68
N PHE A 126 -2.19 -2.93 1.16
CA PHE A 126 -2.17 -3.38 2.56
C PHE A 126 -1.34 -4.64 2.78
N CYS A 127 -0.94 -5.30 1.69
CA CYS A 127 -0.14 -6.53 1.69
C CYS A 127 -0.67 -7.55 2.72
N THR A 128 -1.92 -7.96 2.54
CA THR A 128 -2.58 -8.88 3.46
C THR A 128 -1.81 -10.21 3.49
N PRO A 129 -1.56 -10.80 4.68
CA PRO A 129 -0.88 -12.09 4.83
C PRO A 129 -1.74 -13.29 4.35
N SER A 130 -2.73 -13.06 3.50
CA SER A 130 -3.59 -14.09 2.92
C SER A 130 -3.12 -14.44 1.51
N LEU A 131 -3.19 -15.73 1.17
CA LEU A 131 -2.92 -16.19 -0.19
C LEU A 131 -4.09 -15.88 -1.15
N GLN A 132 -5.29 -15.66 -0.60
CA GLN A 132 -6.51 -15.37 -1.34
C GLN A 132 -6.91 -13.91 -1.17
N VAL A 133 -7.61 -13.34 -2.15
CA VAL A 133 -8.18 -11.98 -2.04
C VAL A 133 -9.30 -11.99 -0.99
N PRO A 134 -9.16 -11.24 0.12
CA PRO A 134 -10.17 -11.22 1.16
C PRO A 134 -11.45 -10.49 0.72
N LYS A 135 -12.59 -11.07 1.10
CA LYS A 135 -13.93 -10.51 0.81
C LYS A 135 -14.15 -9.12 1.41
N TYR A 136 -13.53 -8.83 2.56
CA TYR A 136 -13.75 -7.57 3.27
C TYR A 136 -13.22 -6.34 2.51
N TYR A 137 -12.42 -6.51 1.45
CA TYR A 137 -12.04 -5.42 0.56
C TYR A 137 -13.11 -5.04 -0.46
N PHE A 138 -14.18 -5.84 -0.60
CA PHE A 138 -15.21 -5.63 -1.62
C PHE A 138 -15.84 -4.24 -1.53
N THR A 139 -16.33 -3.87 -0.34
CA THR A 139 -16.98 -2.57 -0.11
C THR A 139 -16.02 -1.40 -0.37
N LEU A 140 -14.74 -1.54 -0.01
CA LEU A 140 -13.74 -0.51 -0.27
C LEU A 140 -13.43 -0.39 -1.77
N ALA A 141 -13.25 -1.52 -2.46
CA ALA A 141 -13.04 -1.56 -3.90
C ALA A 141 -14.22 -0.99 -4.67
N GLN A 142 -15.45 -1.29 -4.24
CA GLN A 142 -16.67 -0.74 -4.80
C GLN A 142 -16.75 0.77 -4.58
N ALA A 143 -16.44 1.27 -3.37
CA ALA A 143 -16.40 2.70 -3.10
C ALA A 143 -15.40 3.44 -3.99
N LEU A 144 -14.22 2.86 -4.23
CA LEU A 144 -13.21 3.40 -5.14
C LEU A 144 -13.68 3.35 -6.61
N HIS A 145 -14.32 2.27 -7.03
CA HIS A 145 -14.91 2.13 -8.36
C HIS A 145 -15.97 3.22 -8.63
N LEU A 146 -16.81 3.48 -7.63
CA LEU A 146 -17.85 4.52 -7.65
C LEU A 146 -17.30 5.93 -7.40
N LYS A 147 -15.98 6.08 -7.25
CA LYS A 147 -15.28 7.36 -7.04
C LYS A 147 -15.76 8.09 -5.78
N LYS A 148 -16.19 7.35 -4.76
CA LYS A 148 -16.51 7.93 -3.45
C LYS A 148 -15.24 8.52 -2.85
N LYS A 149 -15.36 9.63 -2.11
CA LYS A 149 -14.23 10.36 -1.51
C LYS A 149 -13.64 9.65 -0.29
N VAL A 150 -13.26 8.39 -0.41
CA VAL A 150 -12.67 7.61 0.67
C VAL A 150 -11.22 8.02 0.89
N CYS A 151 -10.85 8.35 2.13
CA CYS A 151 -9.48 8.71 2.48
C CYS A 151 -8.61 7.46 2.68
N LEU A 152 -8.08 6.91 1.59
CA LEU A 152 -7.20 5.74 1.61
C LEU A 152 -5.89 6.02 2.38
N SER A 153 -5.37 7.25 2.37
CA SER A 153 -4.17 7.63 3.14
C SER A 153 -4.33 7.40 4.64
N LYS A 154 -5.51 7.67 5.20
CA LYS A 154 -5.80 7.42 6.63
C LYS A 154 -5.84 5.94 6.95
N LEU A 155 -6.44 5.13 6.08
CA LEU A 155 -6.47 3.67 6.23
C LEU A 155 -5.06 3.08 6.16
N LEU A 156 -4.27 3.53 5.18
CA LEU A 156 -2.91 3.07 4.99
C LEU A 156 -2.01 3.46 6.16
N LEU A 157 -2.10 4.70 6.63
CA LEU A 157 -1.36 5.15 7.82
C LEU A 157 -1.77 4.36 9.07
N ALA A 158 -3.07 4.14 9.29
CA ALA A 158 -3.54 3.33 10.41
C ALA A 158 -3.00 1.89 10.32
N SER A 159 -3.04 1.28 9.13
CA SER A 159 -2.50 -0.05 8.90
C SER A 159 -1.00 -0.13 9.15
N LEU A 160 -0.23 0.90 8.80
CA LEU A 160 1.19 0.99 9.12
C LEU A 160 1.43 1.03 10.63
N TYR A 161 0.68 1.86 11.36
CA TYR A 161 0.80 1.94 12.82
C TYR A 161 0.43 0.62 13.51
N THR A 162 -0.63 -0.05 13.08
CA THR A 162 -0.97 -1.39 13.58
C THR A 162 0.11 -2.41 13.24
N CYS A 163 0.74 -2.30 12.07
CA CYS A 163 1.87 -3.14 11.70
C CYS A 163 3.08 -2.92 12.61
N LEU A 164 3.43 -1.67 12.90
CA LEU A 164 4.56 -1.33 13.78
C LEU A 164 4.33 -1.85 15.20
N GLU A 165 3.09 -1.74 15.69
CA GLU A 165 2.69 -2.27 16.98
C GLU A 165 2.90 -3.78 17.08
N GLU A 166 2.32 -4.54 16.15
CA GLU A 166 2.45 -6.00 16.10
C GLU A 166 3.90 -6.44 15.89
N ALA A 167 4.64 -5.74 15.01
CA ALA A 167 6.03 -6.04 14.74
C ALA A 167 6.89 -5.81 16.00
N SER A 168 6.68 -4.70 16.70
CA SER A 168 7.39 -4.40 17.95
C SER A 168 7.11 -5.41 19.05
N GLU A 169 5.86 -5.90 19.19
CA GLU A 169 5.53 -6.98 20.13
C GLU A 169 6.21 -8.30 19.76
N SER A 170 6.29 -8.59 18.46
CA SER A 170 6.83 -9.86 17.96
C SER A 170 8.35 -9.94 18.04
N LEU A 171 9.07 -8.82 17.98
CA LEU A 171 10.53 -8.77 18.12
C LEU A 171 11.04 -9.36 19.44
N PHE A 172 10.27 -9.19 20.52
CA PHE A 172 10.62 -9.67 21.85
C PHE A 172 10.10 -11.09 22.14
N ARG A 173 9.47 -11.76 21.17
CA ARG A 173 9.04 -13.17 21.31
C ARG A 173 10.19 -14.11 20.96
N GLU A 174 10.22 -15.28 21.61
CA GLU A 174 11.25 -16.31 21.41
C GLU A 174 11.36 -16.80 19.95
N ASN A 175 10.26 -16.77 19.19
CA ASN A 175 10.22 -17.23 17.80
C ASN A 175 10.55 -16.12 16.77
N GLY A 176 10.91 -14.92 17.24
CA GLY A 176 11.15 -13.74 16.40
C GLY A 176 9.89 -13.20 15.72
N PRO A 177 10.04 -12.15 14.89
CA PRO A 177 8.92 -11.53 14.21
C PRO A 177 8.32 -12.46 13.14
N GLN A 178 7.01 -12.69 13.22
CA GLN A 178 6.26 -13.46 12.22
C GLN A 178 5.29 -12.59 11.45
N ASN A 179 5.03 -12.92 10.18
CA ASN A 179 4.04 -12.28 9.32
C ASN A 179 4.27 -10.77 9.08
N LEU A 180 5.52 -10.38 8.78
CA LEU A 180 5.88 -9.01 8.35
C LEU A 180 5.29 -8.59 6.99
N SER A 181 4.33 -9.34 6.43
CA SER A 181 3.80 -9.12 5.08
C SER A 181 2.96 -7.87 4.92
N ARG A 182 2.69 -7.09 5.98
CA ARG A 182 1.89 -5.86 6.03
C ARG A 182 2.54 -4.67 5.27
N PRO A 183 1.98 -3.43 5.27
CA PRO A 183 2.55 -2.34 4.46
C PRO A 183 3.86 -1.76 5.03
N LEU A 184 4.84 -2.62 5.38
CA LEU A 184 6.20 -2.25 5.78
C LEU A 184 6.99 -1.67 4.61
N TRP A 185 6.57 -1.91 3.36
CA TRP A 185 7.08 -1.19 2.19
C TRP A 185 7.02 0.31 2.39
N LEU A 186 5.95 0.79 3.03
CA LEU A 186 5.75 2.20 3.30
C LEU A 186 6.75 2.72 4.34
N LEU A 187 7.05 1.91 5.36
CA LEU A 187 8.07 2.25 6.35
C LEU A 187 9.43 2.38 5.68
N GLN A 188 9.80 1.43 4.83
CA GLN A 188 11.07 1.45 4.12
C GLN A 188 11.20 2.68 3.20
N LEU A 189 10.18 2.98 2.39
CA LEU A 189 10.20 4.17 1.53
C LEU A 189 10.28 5.46 2.35
N TRP A 190 9.57 5.52 3.48
CA TRP A 190 9.62 6.66 4.39
C TRP A 190 10.99 6.84 5.05
N LEU A 191 11.59 5.76 5.56
CA LEU A 191 12.94 5.78 6.13
C LEU A 191 13.98 6.22 5.10
N ASN A 192 13.90 5.70 3.87
CA ASN A 192 14.78 6.12 2.78
C ASN A 192 14.64 7.62 2.50
N ALA A 193 13.41 8.14 2.42
CA ALA A 193 13.16 9.56 2.16
C ALA A 193 13.67 10.49 3.28
N ILE A 194 13.59 10.06 4.54
CA ILE A 194 14.06 10.85 5.69
C ILE A 194 15.58 10.76 5.84
N PHE A 195 16.15 9.57 5.75
CA PHE A 195 17.58 9.35 5.97
C PHE A 195 18.43 9.84 4.81
N GLU A 196 17.97 9.78 3.57
CA GLU A 196 18.69 10.41 2.44
C GLU A 196 18.91 11.91 2.69
N LYS A 197 17.87 12.62 3.14
CA LYS A 197 17.95 14.06 3.49
C LYS A 197 18.83 14.35 4.71
N LYS A 198 19.01 13.39 5.61
CA LYS A 198 19.72 13.58 6.89
C LYS A 198 21.15 13.05 6.89
N LEU A 199 21.48 12.06 6.04
CA LEU A 199 22.77 11.38 6.00
C LEU A 199 23.70 11.86 4.90
N SER A 200 23.27 12.79 4.01
CA SER A 200 24.10 13.33 2.92
C SER A 200 24.79 12.23 2.09
N LEU A 201 24.11 11.10 1.87
CA LEU A 201 24.65 10.00 1.08
C LEU A 201 24.73 10.46 -0.38
N THR A 202 25.93 10.78 -0.86
CA THR A 202 26.17 11.08 -2.28
C THR A 202 25.98 9.81 -3.10
N SER A 203 24.79 9.64 -3.67
CA SER A 203 24.54 8.62 -4.67
C SER A 203 25.17 9.04 -6.01
N THR A 204 26.15 8.27 -6.52
CA THR A 204 26.75 8.43 -7.86
C THR A 204 25.84 7.82 -8.94
N PHE A 205 24.60 8.29 -9.05
CA PHE A 205 23.66 7.81 -10.07
C PHE A 205 23.23 8.96 -11.00
N THR A 206 23.53 8.83 -12.29
CA THR A 206 23.07 9.73 -13.36
C THR A 206 21.99 9.03 -14.20
N PRO A 207 20.76 9.57 -14.28
CA PRO A 207 19.63 8.95 -14.96
C PRO A 207 19.68 9.14 -16.49
N THR A 208 19.14 8.17 -17.25
CA THR A 208 19.03 8.21 -18.72
C THR A 208 17.66 8.63 -19.25
N PHE A 209 16.66 8.90 -18.40
CA PHE A 209 15.35 9.38 -18.85
C PHE A 209 14.79 10.46 -17.92
N GLU A 210 14.34 11.56 -18.52
CA GLU A 210 13.65 12.65 -17.83
C GLU A 210 12.20 12.25 -17.54
N LEU A 211 11.87 12.18 -16.26
CA LEU A 211 10.50 12.08 -15.76
C LEU A 211 10.13 13.44 -15.16
N GLU A 212 9.27 14.19 -15.86
CA GLU A 212 8.79 15.48 -15.39
C GLU A 212 7.72 15.26 -14.30
N GLY A 213 8.14 15.41 -13.04
CA GLY A 213 7.24 15.45 -11.88
C GLY A 213 7.45 14.34 -10.84
N ALA A 214 7.81 14.76 -9.63
CA ALA A 214 7.97 14.00 -8.37
C ALA A 214 9.19 13.07 -8.25
N ARG A 215 10.19 13.55 -7.49
CA ARG A 215 11.31 12.77 -6.96
C ARG A 215 10.87 11.99 -5.72
N LEU A 216 10.87 10.67 -5.83
CA LEU A 216 11.25 9.73 -4.77
C LEU A 216 12.09 8.65 -5.45
N THR A 217 13.32 8.50 -4.98
CA THR A 217 14.43 7.74 -5.54
C THR A 217 14.01 6.34 -6.03
N THR A 218 14.15 6.16 -7.34
CA THR A 218 13.87 4.94 -8.10
C THR A 218 14.59 3.71 -7.53
N LEU A 219 13.82 2.63 -7.46
CA LEU A 219 14.10 1.34 -6.84
C LEU A 219 15.27 0.60 -7.52
N THR A 220 15.95 -0.20 -6.71
CA THR A 220 17.28 -0.82 -6.92
C THR A 220 17.36 -1.85 -8.07
N LEU A 221 18.44 -1.69 -8.86
CA LEU A 221 19.26 -2.64 -9.64
C LEU A 221 18.70 -4.04 -10.00
N GLU A 222 18.59 -4.28 -11.31
CA GLU A 222 18.85 -5.59 -11.93
C GLU A 222 20.31 -5.67 -12.42
N ASN A 223 20.86 -6.89 -12.34
CA ASN A 223 22.04 -7.48 -13.00
C ASN A 223 23.37 -7.53 -12.23
N VAL A 224 23.62 -8.69 -11.62
CA VAL A 224 24.55 -9.68 -12.19
C VAL A 224 23.81 -11.00 -12.37
#